data_AF-A0A352GIU9-F1
#
_entry.id   AF-A0A352GIU9-F1
#
_cell.length_a   1.000
_cell.length_b   1.000
_cell.length_c   1.000
_cell.angle_alpha   90.00
_cell.angle_beta   90.00
_cell.angle_gamma   90.00
#
_symmetry.space_group_name_H-M   'P 1'
#
loop_
_entity.id
_entity.type
_entity.pdbx_description
1 polymer ?
#
loop_
_entity_poly.entity_id
_entity_poly.type
_entity_poly.pdbx_seq_one_letter_code
_entity_poly.pdbx_strand_id
1 'polypeptide(L)'
;MTSDQRMTVWLSLLGGTGLALVLWVLLTWLDGWPGPIPDPGERIALVLKLSVLPAGFLLVVVQAVALTRLITGAIDPLTDAPATWRRVDMRVLGNTVEQTLIFIPLLLAVAMVVKADESAWLTALPVAFVLARIVFWIGYRLSPMGRAPGMAAGFFINLGMLGFVIARFLG
;
A
#
# COMPACT_ATOMS: atom_id res chain seq x y z
N MET A 1 -1.68 15.05 24.73
CA MET A 1 -2.21 14.64 23.40
C MET A 1 -3.67 15.05 23.32
N THR A 2 -4.08 15.63 22.18
CA THR A 2 -5.49 15.93 21.89
C THR A 2 -6.31 14.64 21.69
N SER A 3 -7.64 14.75 21.65
CA SER A 3 -8.52 13.61 21.36
C SER A 3 -8.18 12.97 20.01
N ASP A 4 -8.01 13.78 18.97
CA ASP A 4 -7.69 13.34 17.61
C ASP A 4 -6.32 12.68 17.53
N GLN A 5 -5.33 13.19 18.26
CA GLN A 5 -4.00 12.56 18.34
C GLN A 5 -4.09 11.18 18.97
N ARG A 6 -4.84 11.02 20.07
CA ARG A 6 -5.04 9.71 20.72
C ARG A 6 -5.74 8.75 19.78
N MET A 7 -6.81 9.20 19.12
CA MET A 7 -7.55 8.40 18.14
C MET A 7 -6.64 7.94 16.99
N THR A 8 -5.83 8.83 16.44
CA THR A 8 -4.90 8.52 15.35
C THR A 8 -3.87 7.47 15.75
N VAL A 9 -3.33 7.56 16.98
CA VAL A 9 -2.38 6.57 17.50
C VAL A 9 -3.06 5.20 17.63
N TRP A 10 -4.24 5.13 18.24
CA TRP A 10 -4.98 3.88 18.38
C TRP A 10 -5.31 3.24 17.03
N LEU A 11 -5.82 4.03 16.09
CA LEU A 11 -6.12 3.57 14.74
C LEU A 11 -4.85 3.11 13.99
N SER A 12 -3.72 3.79 14.19
CA SER A 12 -2.43 3.36 13.62
C SER A 12 -1.95 2.03 14.21
N LEU A 13 -2.12 1.81 15.52
CA LEU A 13 -1.81 0.54 16.19
C LEU A 13 -2.68 -0.61 15.67
N LEU A 14 -3.98 -0.34 15.47
CA LEU A 14 -4.89 -1.29 14.82
C LEU A 14 -4.44 -1.59 13.38
N GLY A 15 -3.99 -0.57 12.64
CA GLY A 15 -3.41 -0.74 11.31
C GLY A 15 -2.19 -1.66 11.28
N GLY A 16 -1.22 -1.44 12.18
CA GLY A 16 -0.03 -2.29 12.29
C GLY A 16 -0.35 -3.72 12.71
N THR A 17 -1.26 -3.90 13.68
CA THR A 17 -1.70 -5.22 14.13
C THR A 17 -2.48 -5.95 13.04
N GLY A 18 -3.38 -5.24 12.35
CA GLY A 18 -4.13 -5.76 11.22
C GLY A 18 -3.22 -6.15 10.05
N LEU A 19 -2.16 -5.38 9.78
CA LEU A 19 -1.15 -5.73 8.81
C LEU A 19 -0.46 -7.05 9.18
N ALA A 20 -0.01 -7.20 10.42
CA ALA A 20 0.65 -8.43 10.88
C ALA A 20 -0.25 -9.65 10.71
N LEU A 21 -1.55 -9.52 11.06
CA LEU A 21 -2.54 -10.57 10.86
C LEU A 21 -2.74 -10.89 9.37
N VAL A 22 -2.87 -9.88 8.51
CA VAL A 22 -3.03 -10.07 7.06
C VAL A 22 -1.82 -10.78 6.47
N LEU A 23 -0.60 -10.35 6.82
CA LEU A 23 0.62 -10.99 6.34
C LEU A 23 0.72 -12.44 6.84
N TRP A 24 0.39 -12.70 8.11
CA TRP A 24 0.35 -14.06 8.64
C TRP A 24 -0.64 -14.93 7.86
N VAL A 25 -1.89 -14.47 7.67
CA VAL A 25 -2.90 -15.20 6.89
C VAL A 25 -2.41 -15.44 5.46
N LEU A 26 -1.90 -14.40 4.79
CA LEU A 26 -1.40 -14.53 3.41
C LEU A 26 -0.25 -15.54 3.32
N LEU A 27 0.72 -15.49 4.23
CA LEU A 27 1.87 -16.40 4.19
C LEU A 27 1.46 -17.84 4.52
N THR A 28 0.50 -18.04 5.43
CA THR A 28 -0.06 -19.39 5.68
C THR A 28 -0.88 -19.90 4.50
N TRP A 29 -1.60 -19.02 3.80
CA TRP A 29 -2.40 -19.39 2.64
C TRP A 29 -1.55 -19.64 1.39
N LEU A 30 -0.43 -18.91 1.26
CA LEU A 30 0.56 -19.06 0.21
C LEU A 30 1.62 -20.12 0.53
N ASP A 31 1.45 -20.92 1.59
CA ASP A 31 2.46 -21.89 1.96
C ASP A 31 2.74 -22.87 0.79
N GLY A 32 4.01 -22.95 0.39
CA GLY A 32 4.43 -23.71 -0.79
C GLY A 32 4.21 -23.03 -2.16
N TRP A 33 3.61 -21.84 -2.24
CA TRP A 33 3.44 -21.08 -3.50
C TRP A 33 4.11 -19.70 -3.44
N PRO A 34 4.85 -19.28 -4.48
CA PRO A 34 5.11 -19.96 -5.76
C PRO A 34 6.12 -21.13 -5.64
N GLY A 35 6.50 -21.51 -4.42
CA GLY A 35 7.59 -22.43 -4.15
C GLY A 35 8.94 -21.70 -4.13
N PRO A 36 10.04 -22.42 -3.85
CA PRO A 36 11.35 -21.80 -3.84
C PRO A 36 11.78 -21.31 -5.24
N ILE A 37 12.15 -20.04 -5.36
CA ILE A 37 12.67 -19.45 -6.62
C ILE A 37 14.14 -19.05 -6.41
N PRO A 38 15.11 -19.90 -6.80
CA PRO A 38 16.52 -19.61 -6.60
C PRO A 38 17.01 -18.44 -7.46
N ASP A 39 16.56 -18.37 -8.71
CA ASP A 39 17.05 -17.38 -9.66
C ASP A 39 16.51 -15.97 -9.33
N PRO A 40 17.39 -14.96 -9.14
CA PRO A 40 16.96 -13.58 -8.93
C PRO A 40 16.18 -12.99 -10.11
N GLY A 41 16.50 -13.38 -11.34
CA GLY A 41 15.81 -12.91 -12.54
C GLY A 41 14.34 -13.34 -12.56
N GLU A 42 14.06 -14.60 -12.21
CA GLU A 42 12.70 -15.11 -12.06
C GLU A 42 11.92 -14.41 -10.94
N ARG A 43 12.57 -14.10 -9.81
CA ARG A 43 11.96 -13.31 -8.71
C ARG A 43 11.60 -11.90 -9.15
N ILE A 44 12.47 -11.23 -9.90
CA ILE A 44 12.19 -9.92 -10.48
C ILE A 44 11.04 -10.00 -11.49
N ALA A 45 11.03 -11.02 -12.36
CA ALA A 45 9.95 -11.22 -13.31
C ALA A 45 8.59 -11.43 -12.61
N LEU A 46 8.57 -12.16 -11.50
CA LEU A 46 7.38 -12.31 -10.66
C LEU A 46 6.93 -10.97 -10.07
N VAL A 47 7.84 -10.20 -9.47
CA VAL A 47 7.52 -8.88 -8.89
C VAL A 47 6.99 -7.90 -9.95
N LEU A 48 7.56 -7.89 -11.15
CA LEU A 48 7.06 -7.05 -12.25
C LEU A 48 5.64 -7.42 -12.64
N LYS A 49 5.32 -8.72 -12.73
CA LYS A 49 3.94 -9.18 -12.99
C LYS A 49 2.99 -8.75 -11.86
N LEU A 50 3.40 -8.93 -10.61
CA LEU A 50 2.59 -8.59 -9.43
C LEU A 50 2.46 -7.08 -9.20
N SER A 51 3.34 -6.26 -9.77
CA SER A 51 3.24 -4.80 -9.75
C SER A 51 1.98 -4.28 -10.46
N VAL A 52 1.30 -5.12 -11.25
CA VAL A 52 -0.03 -4.83 -11.79
C VAL A 52 -1.06 -4.58 -10.67
N LEU A 53 -0.88 -5.14 -9.48
CA LEU A 53 -1.79 -4.95 -8.35
C LEU A 53 -1.76 -3.49 -7.84
N PRO A 54 -0.62 -2.93 -7.37
CA PRO A 54 -0.57 -1.53 -6.96
C PRO A 54 -0.82 -0.56 -8.11
N ALA A 55 -0.35 -0.88 -9.34
CA ALA A 55 -0.62 -0.04 -10.52
C ALA A 55 -2.11 -0.02 -10.88
N GLY A 56 -2.77 -1.19 -10.87
CA GLY A 56 -4.19 -1.32 -11.14
C GLY A 56 -5.04 -0.62 -10.08
N PHE A 57 -4.69 -0.75 -8.80
CA PHE A 57 -5.38 0.00 -7.74
C PHE A 57 -5.19 1.52 -7.88
N LEU A 58 -3.98 1.99 -8.21
CA LEU A 58 -3.75 3.40 -8.48
C LEU A 58 -4.61 3.89 -9.66
N LEU A 59 -4.72 3.10 -10.73
CA LEU A 59 -5.59 3.41 -11.87
C LEU A 59 -7.07 3.50 -11.45
N VAL A 60 -7.54 2.62 -10.56
CA VAL A 60 -8.90 2.72 -9.98
C VAL A 60 -9.10 4.04 -9.24
N VAL A 61 -8.13 4.47 -8.42
CA VAL A 61 -8.22 5.77 -7.71
C VAL A 61 -8.22 6.95 -8.68
N VAL A 62 -7.37 6.92 -9.71
CA VAL A 62 -7.36 7.93 -10.79
C VAL A 62 -8.72 7.99 -11.46
N GLN A 63 -9.27 6.84 -11.85
CA GLN A 63 -10.55 6.76 -12.54
C GLN A 63 -11.70 7.25 -11.65
N ALA A 64 -11.69 6.91 -10.35
CA ALA A 64 -12.70 7.37 -9.40
C ALA A 64 -12.69 8.90 -9.26
N VAL A 65 -11.51 9.53 -9.17
CA VAL A 65 -11.38 10.99 -9.16
C VAL A 65 -11.90 11.60 -10.47
N ALA A 66 -11.49 11.05 -11.61
CA ALA A 66 -11.90 11.54 -12.93
C ALA A 66 -13.41 11.45 -13.16
N LEU A 67 -14.03 10.31 -12.83
CA LEU A 67 -15.48 10.12 -12.94
C LEU A 67 -16.24 11.04 -11.99
N THR A 68 -15.77 11.19 -10.76
CA THR A 68 -16.45 12.08 -9.81
C THR A 68 -16.41 13.52 -10.29
N ARG A 69 -15.29 13.99 -10.87
CA ARG A 69 -15.21 15.32 -11.49
C ARG A 69 -16.20 15.49 -12.63
N LEU A 70 -16.32 14.49 -13.51
CA LEU A 70 -17.26 14.50 -14.61
C LEU A 70 -18.71 14.58 -14.12
N ILE A 71 -19.08 13.74 -13.15
CA ILE A 71 -20.43 13.66 -12.59
C ILE A 71 -20.83 14.94 -11.86
N THR A 72 -19.90 15.55 -11.12
CA THR A 72 -20.22 16.75 -10.32
C THR A 72 -20.01 18.06 -11.10
N GLY A 73 -19.66 18.02 -12.38
CA GLY A 73 -19.30 19.22 -13.18
C GLY A 73 -18.04 19.94 -12.69
N ALA A 74 -17.22 19.27 -11.86
CA ALA A 74 -16.01 19.82 -11.27
C ALA A 74 -14.81 19.70 -12.22
N ILE A 75 -15.00 20.19 -13.45
CA ILE A 75 -14.04 20.03 -14.55
C ILE A 75 -12.84 20.96 -14.36
N ASP A 76 -13.08 22.23 -14.07
CA ASP A 76 -12.02 23.21 -13.84
C ASP A 76 -11.38 22.98 -12.46
N PRO A 77 -10.10 22.54 -12.40
CA PRO A 77 -9.43 22.28 -11.14
C PRO A 77 -9.03 23.55 -10.38
N LEU A 78 -9.12 24.73 -11.00
CA LEU A 78 -8.71 26.02 -10.46
C LEU A 78 -9.87 26.84 -9.86
N THR A 79 -11.11 26.39 -10.05
CA THR A 79 -12.30 27.04 -9.46
C THR A 79 -12.46 26.73 -7.96
N ASP A 80 -13.17 27.63 -7.26
CA ASP A 80 -13.21 27.80 -5.80
C ASP A 80 -13.43 26.53 -4.93
N ALA A 81 -12.97 26.68 -3.68
CA ALA A 81 -13.03 25.77 -2.53
C ALA A 81 -13.56 24.35 -2.83
N PRO A 82 -12.67 23.38 -3.17
CA PRO A 82 -13.10 22.06 -3.56
C PRO A 82 -13.91 21.40 -2.45
N ALA A 83 -15.08 20.86 -2.81
CA ALA A 83 -15.94 20.11 -1.89
C ALA A 83 -15.14 19.06 -1.09
N THR A 84 -15.61 18.72 0.11
CA THR A 84 -14.87 17.85 1.05
C THR A 84 -14.41 16.53 0.41
N TRP A 85 -15.24 15.91 -0.45
CA TRP A 85 -14.88 14.70 -1.19
C TRP A 85 -13.64 14.91 -2.08
N ARG A 86 -13.55 16.04 -2.79
CA ARG A 86 -12.46 16.34 -3.72
C ARG A 86 -11.15 16.53 -2.96
N ARG A 87 -11.19 17.15 -1.78
CA ARG A 87 -10.02 17.26 -0.89
C ARG A 87 -9.54 15.91 -0.39
N VAL A 88 -10.47 15.01 -0.02
CA VAL A 88 -10.13 13.67 0.44
C VAL A 88 -9.54 12.84 -0.71
N ASP A 89 -10.25 12.72 -1.82
CA ASP A 89 -9.82 11.81 -2.90
C ASP A 89 -8.56 12.31 -3.62
N MET A 90 -8.34 13.62 -3.75
CA MET A 90 -7.07 14.13 -4.28
C MET A 90 -5.89 13.83 -3.35
N ARG A 91 -6.09 13.90 -2.03
CA ARG A 91 -5.06 13.48 -1.06
C ARG A 91 -4.85 11.96 -1.09
N VAL A 92 -5.91 11.19 -1.30
CA VAL A 92 -5.79 9.75 -1.47
C VAL A 92 -5.00 9.41 -2.73
N LEU A 93 -5.30 10.07 -3.85
CA LEU A 93 -4.59 9.91 -5.11
C LEU A 93 -3.11 10.27 -4.94
N GLY A 94 -2.79 11.48 -4.48
CA GLY A 94 -1.41 11.93 -4.30
C GLY A 94 -0.62 11.00 -3.37
N ASN A 95 -1.19 10.64 -2.24
CA ASN A 95 -0.52 9.71 -1.32
C ASN A 95 -0.38 8.30 -1.91
N THR A 96 -1.33 7.82 -2.71
CA THR A 96 -1.21 6.50 -3.35
C THR A 96 -0.10 6.52 -4.41
N VAL A 97 0.05 7.61 -5.16
CA VAL A 97 1.18 7.79 -6.09
C VAL A 97 2.50 7.73 -5.33
N GLU A 98 2.66 8.54 -4.29
CA GLU A 98 3.88 8.58 -3.47
C GLU A 98 4.22 7.21 -2.87
N GLN A 99 3.23 6.54 -2.26
CA GLN A 99 3.46 5.24 -1.63
C GLN A 99 3.76 4.15 -2.64
N THR A 100 3.12 4.14 -3.82
CA THR A 100 3.43 3.19 -4.90
C THR A 100 4.83 3.42 -5.48
N LEU A 101 5.24 4.69 -5.61
CA LEU A 101 6.59 5.07 -6.08
C LEU A 101 7.69 4.59 -5.13
N ILE A 102 7.42 4.52 -3.82
CA ILE A 102 8.33 3.94 -2.84
C ILE A 102 8.25 2.41 -2.84
N PHE A 103 7.03 1.87 -2.89
CA PHE A 103 6.78 0.43 -2.75
C PHE A 103 7.40 -0.40 -3.87
N ILE A 104 7.25 -0.01 -5.14
CA ILE A 104 7.72 -0.81 -6.28
C ILE A 104 9.25 -0.99 -6.27
N PRO A 105 10.07 0.07 -6.15
CA PRO A 105 11.53 -0.08 -6.05
C PRO A 105 11.96 -0.93 -4.84
N LEU A 106 11.30 -0.78 -3.69
CA LEU A 106 11.60 -1.59 -2.52
C LEU A 106 11.25 -3.07 -2.73
N LEU A 107 10.11 -3.38 -3.36
CA LEU A 107 9.73 -4.76 -3.67
C LEU A 107 10.71 -5.41 -4.66
N LEU A 108 11.21 -4.65 -5.65
CA LEU A 108 12.27 -5.11 -6.54
C LEU A 108 13.58 -5.36 -5.78
N ALA A 109 13.96 -4.49 -4.84
CA ALA A 109 15.12 -4.71 -3.99
C ALA A 109 14.96 -5.95 -3.10
N VAL A 110 13.76 -6.18 -2.53
CA VAL A 110 13.43 -7.40 -1.78
C VAL A 110 13.63 -8.64 -2.65
N ALA A 111 13.15 -8.63 -3.91
CA ALA A 111 13.33 -9.75 -4.84
C ALA A 111 14.79 -10.14 -5.06
N MET A 112 15.74 -9.20 -4.94
CA MET A 112 17.17 -9.47 -5.08
C MET A 112 17.80 -10.13 -3.85
N VAL A 113 17.28 -9.86 -2.64
CA VAL A 113 17.95 -10.23 -1.38
C VAL A 113 17.21 -11.32 -0.57
N VAL A 114 15.96 -11.60 -0.94
CA VAL A 114 15.15 -12.68 -0.36
C VAL A 114 15.79 -14.04 -0.70
N LYS A 115 15.66 -15.04 0.17
CA LYS A 115 16.08 -16.41 -0.13
C LYS A 115 15.04 -17.10 -1.01
N ALA A 116 15.44 -18.21 -1.64
CA ALA A 116 14.54 -18.97 -2.51
C ALA A 116 13.27 -19.39 -1.76
N ASP A 117 13.40 -19.96 -0.57
CA ASP A 117 12.32 -20.41 0.32
C ASP A 117 11.43 -19.29 0.86
N GLU A 118 11.88 -18.04 0.77
CA GLU A 118 11.14 -16.84 1.21
C GLU A 118 10.29 -16.21 0.07
N SER A 119 10.19 -16.85 -1.11
CA SER A 119 9.54 -16.29 -2.31
C SER A 119 8.05 -15.94 -2.15
N ALA A 120 7.34 -16.54 -1.18
CA ALA A 120 5.94 -16.21 -0.88
C ALA A 120 5.74 -14.72 -0.49
N TRP A 121 6.76 -14.10 0.12
CA TRP A 121 6.74 -12.67 0.47
C TRP A 121 6.58 -11.77 -0.74
N LEU A 122 7.11 -12.17 -1.90
CA LEU A 122 7.01 -11.40 -3.15
C LEU A 122 5.56 -11.25 -3.63
N THR A 123 4.67 -12.15 -3.19
CA THR A 123 3.23 -12.08 -3.44
C THR A 123 2.46 -11.48 -2.28
N ALA A 124 2.79 -11.85 -1.05
CA ALA A 124 2.09 -11.34 0.14
C ALA A 124 2.18 -9.81 0.25
N LEU A 125 3.35 -9.23 -0.03
CA LEU A 125 3.60 -7.79 0.09
C LEU A 125 2.74 -6.92 -0.84
N PRO A 126 2.68 -7.15 -2.17
CA PRO A 126 1.82 -6.34 -3.05
C PRO A 126 0.32 -6.51 -2.74
N VAL A 127 -0.13 -7.70 -2.33
CA VAL A 127 -1.51 -7.91 -1.89
C VAL A 127 -1.82 -7.12 -0.62
N ALA A 128 -0.97 -7.26 0.41
CA ALA A 128 -1.13 -6.52 1.67
C ALA A 128 -1.06 -5.00 1.46
N PHE A 129 -0.19 -4.53 0.57
CA PHE A 129 -0.08 -3.12 0.22
C PHE A 129 -1.39 -2.60 -0.38
N VAL A 130 -1.97 -3.28 -1.37
CA VAL A 130 -3.26 -2.88 -1.96
C VAL A 130 -4.38 -2.89 -0.92
N LEU A 131 -4.45 -3.92 -0.06
CA LEU A 131 -5.42 -3.96 1.04
C LEU A 131 -5.27 -2.77 2.00
N ALA A 132 -4.03 -2.40 2.35
CA ALA A 132 -3.76 -1.22 3.16
C ALA A 132 -4.22 0.07 2.47
N ARG A 133 -4.06 0.18 1.13
CA ARG A 133 -4.56 1.32 0.36
C ARG A 133 -6.09 1.38 0.30
N ILE A 134 -6.77 0.24 0.21
CA ILE A 134 -8.23 0.15 0.28
C ILE A 134 -8.72 0.65 1.64
N VAL A 135 -8.15 0.13 2.74
CA VAL A 135 -8.49 0.54 4.11
C VAL A 135 -8.22 2.04 4.30
N PHE A 136 -7.10 2.54 3.79
CA PHE A 136 -6.78 3.97 3.81
C PHE A 136 -7.85 4.80 3.11
N TRP A 137 -8.23 4.43 1.88
CA TRP A 137 -9.18 5.19 1.09
C TRP A 137 -10.58 5.20 1.72
N ILE A 138 -11.11 4.02 2.07
CA ILE A 138 -12.43 3.88 2.71
C ILE A 138 -12.44 4.64 4.03
N GLY A 139 -11.43 4.42 4.88
CA GLY A 139 -11.32 5.09 6.17
C GLY A 139 -11.26 6.61 6.05
N TYR A 140 -10.56 7.14 5.05
CA TYR A 140 -10.45 8.59 4.85
C TYR A 140 -11.77 9.21 4.37
N ARG A 141 -12.59 8.47 3.61
CA ARG A 141 -13.93 8.92 3.22
C ARG A 141 -14.90 8.95 4.39
N LEU A 142 -14.73 8.07 5.39
CA LEU A 142 -15.55 8.04 6.60
C LEU A 142 -15.19 9.16 7.57
N SER A 143 -13.89 9.39 7.82
CA SER A 143 -13.44 10.52 8.64
C SER A 143 -11.97 10.88 8.36
N PRO A 144 -11.54 12.12 8.66
CA PRO A 144 -10.14 12.51 8.51
C PRO A 144 -9.15 11.62 9.27
N MET A 145 -9.53 11.13 10.46
CA MET A 145 -8.69 10.24 11.28
C MET A 145 -8.82 8.77 10.88
N GLY A 146 -9.94 8.38 10.27
CA GLY A 146 -10.20 7.00 9.81
C GLY A 146 -9.21 6.48 8.78
N ARG A 147 -8.42 7.38 8.15
CA ARG A 147 -7.33 7.02 7.24
C ARG A 147 -6.13 6.35 7.93
N ALA A 148 -5.98 6.56 9.25
CA ALA A 148 -4.79 6.19 10.00
C ALA A 148 -4.42 4.69 9.95
N PRO A 149 -5.35 3.72 10.02
CA PRO A 149 -4.99 2.30 9.98
C PRO A 149 -4.31 1.90 8.65
N GLY A 150 -4.90 2.30 7.52
CA GLY A 150 -4.34 2.01 6.20
C GLY A 150 -3.05 2.76 5.92
N MET A 151 -2.92 4.01 6.41
CA MET A 151 -1.64 4.74 6.36
C MET A 151 -0.55 4.01 7.13
N ALA A 152 -0.83 3.59 8.37
CA ALA A 152 0.12 2.91 9.22
C ALA A 152 0.55 1.56 8.61
N ALA A 153 -0.40 0.77 8.13
CA ALA A 153 -0.12 -0.49 7.45
C ALA A 153 0.79 -0.27 6.22
N GLY A 154 0.46 0.67 5.33
CA GLY A 154 1.29 0.97 4.15
C GLY A 154 2.69 1.46 4.53
N PHE A 155 2.80 2.30 5.56
CA PHE A 155 4.08 2.77 6.09
C PHE A 155 4.92 1.62 6.64
N PHE A 156 4.35 0.73 7.45
CA PHE A 156 5.07 -0.41 8.03
C PHE A 156 5.49 -1.44 6.98
N ILE A 157 4.72 -1.63 5.91
CA ILE A 157 5.15 -2.44 4.76
C ILE A 157 6.44 -1.85 4.15
N ASN A 158 6.42 -0.57 3.79
CA ASN A 158 7.58 0.09 3.18
C ASN A 158 8.79 0.13 4.13
N LEU A 159 8.57 0.45 5.40
CA LEU A 159 9.62 0.48 6.41
C LEU A 159 10.20 -0.93 6.66
N GLY A 160 9.35 -1.95 6.71
CA GLY A 160 9.76 -3.33 6.88
C GLY A 160 10.60 -3.84 5.71
N MET A 161 10.18 -3.57 4.47
CA MET A 161 10.97 -3.90 3.28
C MET A 161 12.32 -3.18 3.27
N LEU A 162 12.33 -1.88 3.55
CA LEU A 162 13.57 -1.10 3.60
C LEU A 162 14.53 -1.65 4.66
N GLY A 163 14.04 -1.88 5.88
CA GLY A 163 14.85 -2.45 6.96
C GLY A 163 15.36 -3.85 6.64
N PHE A 164 14.53 -4.70 6.05
CA PHE A 164 14.92 -6.04 5.61
C PHE A 164 16.03 -6.01 4.55
N VAL A 165 15.88 -5.14 3.55
CA VAL A 165 16.87 -4.97 2.48
C VAL A 165 18.19 -4.45 3.05
N ILE A 166 18.15 -3.42 3.91
CA ILE A 166 19.35 -2.88 4.57
C ILE A 166 20.04 -3.97 5.39
N ALA A 167 19.29 -4.72 6.21
CA ALA A 167 19.86 -5.79 7.03
C ALA A 167 20.59 -6.81 6.15
N ARG A 168 19.93 -7.31 5.09
CA ARG A 168 20.53 -8.29 4.17
C ARG A 168 21.76 -7.77 3.41
N PHE A 169 21.84 -6.46 3.15
CA PHE A 169 23.04 -5.86 2.54
C PHE A 169 24.20 -5.70 3.51
N LEU A 170 23.93 -5.48 4.80
CA LEU A 170 24.96 -5.21 5.81
C LEU A 170 25.49 -6.48 6.49
N GLY A 171 24.75 -7.61 6.43
CA GLY A 171 25.15 -8.91 7.00
C GLY A 171 24.23 -9.34 8.13
#